data_AF-A0A0L8IB35-F1
#
_entry.id   AF-A0A0L8IB35-F1
#
_cell.length_a   1.000
_cell.length_b   1.000
_cell.length_c   1.000
_cell.angle_alpha   90.00
_cell.angle_beta   90.00
_cell.angle_gamma   90.00
#
_symmetry.space_group_name_H-M   'P 1'
#
loop_
_entity.id
_entity.type
_entity.pdbx_description
1 polymer ?
#
loop_
_entity_poly.entity_id
_entity_poly.type
_entity_poly.pdbx_seq_one_letter_code
_entity_poly.pdbx_strand_id
1 'polypeptide(L)'
;MDDNVETESFLDDLYDFANEEPVINTKRQTCSRCCRPVTVCWCPYLPREPIQLSTTVYILQHPFEDNQCLRTVPMLYHSLPPGKCHIIRGKRFSPEK
;
A
#
# COMPACT_ATOMS: atom_id res chain seq x y z
N MET A 1 -23.77 43.09 -11.47
CA MET A 1 -24.79 42.34 -10.71
C MET A 1 -24.65 40.91 -11.18
N ASP A 2 -23.52 40.25 -10.92
CA ASP A 2 -23.15 39.05 -11.69
C ASP A 2 -22.41 37.98 -10.86
N ASP A 3 -22.47 38.05 -9.52
CA ASP A 3 -21.79 37.08 -8.64
C ASP A 3 -22.73 35.95 -8.13
N ASN A 4 -24.03 36.02 -8.44
CA ASN A 4 -25.04 35.12 -7.86
C ASN A 4 -25.45 33.95 -8.77
N VAL A 5 -25.04 33.95 -10.04
CA VAL A 5 -25.41 32.91 -11.02
C VAL A 5 -24.42 31.74 -11.02
N GLU A 6 -23.13 32.01 -10.76
CA GLU A 6 -22.10 30.96 -10.71
C GLU A 6 -22.20 30.10 -9.44
N THR A 7 -22.67 30.66 -8.34
CA THR A 7 -22.85 29.96 -7.06
C THR A 7 -24.06 29.04 -7.04
N GLU A 8 -25.16 29.41 -7.71
CA GLU A 8 -26.36 28.56 -7.85
C GLU A 8 -26.06 27.32 -8.70
N SER A 9 -25.35 27.47 -9.82
CA SER A 9 -24.90 26.35 -10.66
C SER A 9 -24.02 25.36 -9.90
N PHE A 10 -23.12 25.86 -9.04
CA PHE A 10 -22.23 25.01 -8.24
C PHE A 10 -22.98 24.23 -7.16
N LEU A 11 -24.02 24.83 -6.59
CA LEU A 11 -24.88 24.18 -5.60
C LEU A 11 -25.75 23.08 -6.23
N ASP A 12 -26.25 23.31 -7.44
CA ASP A 12 -27.00 22.31 -8.20
C ASP A 12 -26.12 21.11 -8.57
N ASP A 13 -24.90 21.33 -9.04
CA ASP A 13 -23.93 20.25 -9.34
C ASP A 13 -23.61 19.41 -8.09
N LEU A 14 -23.44 20.06 -6.93
CA LEU A 14 -23.17 19.37 -5.67
C LEU A 14 -24.40 18.59 -5.17
N TYR A 15 -25.60 19.13 -5.40
CA TYR A 15 -26.86 18.48 -5.06
C TYR A 15 -27.08 17.23 -5.93
N ASP A 16 -26.83 17.32 -7.23
CA ASP A 16 -26.91 16.17 -8.14
C ASP A 16 -25.91 15.08 -7.74
N PHE A 17 -24.65 15.45 -7.46
CA PHE A 17 -23.63 14.50 -7.00
C PHE A 17 -24.01 13.82 -5.67
N ALA A 18 -24.59 14.56 -4.73
CA ALA A 18 -25.01 14.02 -3.44
C ALA A 18 -26.20 13.06 -3.55
N ASN A 19 -27.01 13.20 -4.62
CA ASN A 19 -28.20 12.39 -4.87
C ASN A 19 -27.98 11.26 -5.88
N GLU A 20 -26.78 11.09 -6.43
CA GLU A 20 -26.44 9.91 -7.23
C GLU A 20 -26.52 8.64 -6.38
N GLU A 21 -27.31 7.67 -6.84
CA GLU A 21 -27.32 6.32 -6.29
C GLU A 21 -25.90 5.74 -6.31
N PRO A 22 -25.36 5.28 -5.18
CA PRO A 22 -23.99 4.82 -5.12
C PRO A 22 -23.81 3.62 -6.03
N VAL A 23 -22.99 3.77 -7.09
CA VAL A 23 -22.53 2.63 -7.88
C VAL A 23 -21.80 1.71 -6.92
N ILE A 24 -22.36 0.53 -6.64
CA ILE A 24 -21.76 -0.49 -5.79
C ILE A 24 -20.56 -1.08 -6.53
N ASN A 25 -19.46 -0.34 -6.55
CA ASN A 25 -18.17 -0.86 -6.97
C ASN A 25 -17.66 -1.75 -5.85
N THR A 26 -17.84 -3.06 -6.01
CA THR A 26 -17.23 -4.05 -5.10
C THR A 26 -15.73 -3.76 -5.03
N LYS A 27 -15.21 -3.51 -3.83
CA LYS A 27 -13.77 -3.29 -3.63
C LYS A 27 -13.00 -4.44 -4.27
N ARG A 28 -11.95 -4.11 -5.03
CA ARG A 28 -11.10 -5.13 -5.68
C ARG A 28 -10.61 -6.11 -4.61
N GLN A 29 -10.71 -7.40 -4.89
CA GLN A 29 -10.21 -8.43 -3.98
C GLN A 29 -8.69 -8.27 -3.81
N THR A 30 -8.22 -8.34 -2.56
CA THR A 30 -6.81 -8.22 -2.20
C THR A 30 -6.29 -9.50 -1.54
N CYS A 31 -5.01 -9.78 -1.72
CA CYS A 31 -4.33 -10.90 -1.06
C CYS A 31 -4.16 -10.60 0.44
N SER A 32 -4.52 -11.55 1.30
CA SER A 32 -4.36 -11.42 2.77
C SER A 32 -2.90 -11.37 3.23
N ARG A 33 -1.95 -11.86 2.41
CA ARG A 33 -0.52 -11.88 2.73
C ARG A 33 0.20 -10.59 2.33
N CYS A 34 0.11 -10.20 1.06
CA CYS A 34 0.84 -9.02 0.55
C CYS A 34 -0.01 -7.76 0.33
N CYS A 35 -1.33 -7.83 0.61
CA CYS A 35 -2.30 -6.75 0.46
C CYS A 35 -2.44 -6.18 -0.97
N ARG A 36 -1.86 -6.85 -1.99
CA ARG A 36 -2.01 -6.47 -3.40
C ARG A 36 -3.33 -6.97 -3.98
N PRO A 37 -3.87 -6.32 -5.02
CA PRO A 37 -4.96 -6.89 -5.80
C PRO A 37 -4.59 -8.29 -6.30
N VAL A 38 -5.55 -9.22 -6.27
CA VAL A 38 -5.32 -10.64 -6.62
C VAL A 38 -4.67 -10.80 -7.99
N THR A 39 -5.06 -9.97 -8.96
CA THR A 39 -4.56 -10.01 -10.36
C THR A 39 -3.07 -9.71 -10.50
N VAL A 40 -2.46 -9.01 -9.55
CA VAL A 40 -1.03 -8.61 -9.57
C VAL A 40 -0.29 -9.12 -8.34
N CYS A 41 -0.85 -10.15 -7.69
CA CYS A 41 -0.26 -10.76 -6.51
C CYS A 41 0.98 -11.57 -6.88
N TRP A 42 2.10 -11.32 -6.21
CA TRP A 42 3.33 -12.09 -6.40
C TRP A 42 3.49 -13.25 -5.42
N CYS A 43 2.62 -13.39 -4.40
CA CYS A 43 2.72 -14.46 -3.41
C CYS A 43 2.77 -15.89 -4.00
N PRO A 44 2.06 -16.21 -5.11
CA PRO A 44 2.16 -17.53 -5.75
C PRO A 44 3.55 -17.86 -6.29
N TYR A 45 4.38 -16.84 -6.57
CA TYR A 45 5.71 -16.99 -7.16
C TYR A 45 6.83 -16.91 -6.13
N LEU A 46 6.50 -16.72 -4.84
CA LEU A 46 7.49 -16.83 -3.79
C LEU A 46 7.94 -18.29 -3.61
N PRO A 47 9.13 -18.51 -3.02
CA PRO A 47 9.51 -19.82 -2.52
C PRO A 47 8.40 -20.42 -1.65
N ARG A 48 8.05 -21.68 -1.92
CA ARG A 48 7.06 -22.43 -1.13
C ARG A 48 7.55 -22.62 0.31
N GLU A 49 8.84 -22.90 0.45
CA GLU A 49 9.53 -23.01 1.72
C GLU A 49 10.42 -21.77 1.94
N PRO A 50 10.46 -21.22 3.17
CA PRO A 50 11.34 -20.09 3.46
C PRO A 50 12.82 -20.42 3.25
N ILE A 51 13.56 -19.47 2.67
CA ILE A 51 14.98 -19.60 2.39
C ILE A 51 15.75 -19.56 3.71
N GLN A 52 16.39 -20.66 4.08
CA GLN A 52 17.16 -20.75 5.32
C GLN A 52 18.42 -19.89 5.27
N LEU A 53 18.61 -19.06 6.29
CA LEU A 53 19.75 -18.17 6.42
C LEU A 53 20.48 -18.41 7.75
N SER A 54 21.81 -18.48 7.69
CA SER A 54 22.67 -18.47 8.89
C SER A 54 22.66 -17.10 9.58
N THR A 55 22.51 -16.02 8.81
CA THR A 55 22.52 -14.63 9.28
C THR A 55 21.12 -14.09 9.53
N THR A 56 21.04 -12.93 10.19
CA THR A 56 19.82 -12.14 10.36
C THR A 56 19.91 -10.89 9.48
N VAL A 57 18.85 -10.61 8.72
CA VAL A 57 18.77 -9.49 7.78
C VAL A 57 18.07 -8.31 8.44
N TYR A 58 18.72 -7.14 8.42
CA TYR A 58 18.14 -5.86 8.81
C TYR A 58 17.98 -4.98 7.59
N ILE A 59 16.76 -4.51 7.34
CA ILE A 59 16.41 -3.63 6.22
C ILE A 59 16.05 -2.26 6.79
N LEU A 60 16.86 -1.26 6.47
CA LEU A 60 16.54 0.14 6.74
C LEU A 60 15.70 0.64 5.56
N GLN A 61 14.43 0.95 5.79
CA GLN A 61 13.50 1.33 4.73
C GLN A 61 13.00 2.76 4.89
N HIS A 62 13.09 3.57 3.85
CA HIS A 62 12.55 4.93 3.89
C HIS A 62 11.01 4.89 3.76
N PRO A 63 10.22 5.72 4.47
CA PRO A 63 8.77 5.76 4.35
C PRO A 63 8.26 5.94 2.92
N PHE A 64 8.95 6.74 2.10
CA PHE A 64 8.63 6.88 0.67
C PHE A 64 8.76 5.57 -0.11
N GLU A 65 9.72 4.70 0.20
CA GLU A 65 9.86 3.39 -0.46
C GLU A 65 8.74 2.44 -0.06
N ASP A 66 8.32 2.47 1.21
CA ASP A 66 7.20 1.65 1.70
C ASP A 66 5.85 2.11 1.12
N ASN A 67 5.74 3.33 0.63
CA ASN A 67 4.52 3.78 -0.02
C ASN A 67 4.46 3.43 -1.52
N GLN A 68 5.55 2.90 -2.10
CA GLN A 68 5.56 2.59 -3.53
C GLN A 68 4.81 1.29 -3.87
N CYS A 69 4.20 1.26 -5.04
CA CYS A 69 3.54 0.06 -5.58
C CYS A 69 4.53 -1.06 -5.92
N LEU A 70 5.82 -0.78 -6.09
CA LEU A 70 6.87 -1.76 -6.44
C LEU A 70 7.72 -2.19 -5.23
N ARG A 71 7.16 -2.14 -4.03
CA ARG A 71 7.81 -2.63 -2.81
C ARG A 71 8.33 -4.07 -2.95
N THR A 72 9.66 -4.21 -2.94
CA THR A 72 10.38 -5.49 -2.94
C THR A 72 10.64 -6.03 -1.53
N VAL A 73 10.75 -5.15 -0.54
CA VAL A 73 10.98 -5.53 0.87
C VAL A 73 9.98 -6.58 1.39
N PRO A 74 8.66 -6.46 1.14
CA PRO A 74 7.72 -7.50 1.54
C PRO A 74 7.96 -8.84 0.85
N MET A 75 8.46 -8.86 -0.39
CA MET A 75 8.79 -10.11 -1.08
C MET A 75 9.87 -10.87 -0.33
N LEU A 76 10.96 -10.16 0.04
CA LEU A 76 12.05 -10.75 0.82
C LEU A 76 11.56 -11.16 2.22
N TYR A 77 10.86 -10.28 2.93
CA TYR A 77 10.32 -10.56 4.27
C TYR A 77 9.49 -11.84 4.32
N HIS A 78 8.62 -12.03 3.32
CA HIS A 78 7.78 -13.21 3.22
C HIS A 78 8.51 -14.45 2.70
N SER A 79 9.70 -14.32 2.11
CA SER A 79 10.51 -15.44 1.64
C SER A 79 11.48 -15.97 2.69
N LEU A 80 11.62 -15.30 3.83
CA LEU A 80 12.56 -15.66 4.89
C LEU A 80 11.85 -16.26 6.12
N PRO A 81 12.54 -17.09 6.91
CA PRO A 81 12.00 -17.62 8.16
C PRO A 81 11.56 -16.51 9.13
N PRO A 82 10.54 -16.76 9.97
CA PRO A 82 10.15 -15.84 11.02
C PRO A 82 11.35 -15.46 11.91
N GLY A 83 11.51 -14.17 12.20
CA GLY A 83 12.60 -13.66 13.03
C GLY A 83 13.96 -13.51 12.32
N LYS A 84 14.09 -13.86 11.04
CA LYS A 84 15.33 -13.66 10.26
C LYS A 84 15.37 -12.36 9.45
N CYS A 85 14.27 -11.62 9.38
CA CYS A 85 14.17 -10.37 8.63
C CYS A 85 13.51 -9.30 9.49
N HIS A 86 14.24 -8.22 9.77
CA HIS A 86 13.74 -7.05 10.51
C HIS A 86 13.71 -5.83 9.59
N ILE A 87 12.57 -5.13 9.55
CA ILE A 87 12.40 -3.93 8.75
C ILE A 87 12.29 -2.73 9.69
N ILE A 88 13.27 -1.84 9.64
CA ILE A 88 13.33 -0.60 10.43
C ILE A 88 12.96 0.54 9.49
N ARG A 89 11.83 1.19 9.76
CA ARG A 89 11.34 2.31 8.93
C ARG A 89 11.80 3.64 9.49
N GLY A 90 12.36 4.50 8.66
CA GLY A 90 12.86 5.80 9.10
C GLY A 90 13.30 6.71 7.95
N LYS A 91 13.22 8.03 8.17
CA LYS A 91 13.73 9.03 7.20
C LYS A 91 15.24 9.22 7.31
N ARG A 92 15.77 9.01 8.52
CA ARG A 92 17.20 9.09 8.86
C ARG A 92 17.49 7.97 9.86
N PHE A 93 18.64 7.34 9.70
CA PHE A 93 19.12 6.30 10.60
C PHE A 93 20.44 6.80 11.16
N SER A 94 20.39 7.44 12.33
CA SER A 94 21.60 7.83 13.03
C SER A 94 22.21 6.60 13.69
N PRO A 95 23.54 6.41 13.63
CA PRO A 95 24.21 5.32 14.34
C PRO A 95 24.24 5.52 15.88
N GLU A 96 23.71 6.64 16.40
CA GLU A 96 23.88 7.03 17.80
C GLU A 96 22.73 6.54 18.71
N LYS A 97 22.96 5.39 19.34
CA LYS A 97 23.19 5.28 20.79
C LYS A 97 23.90 3.98 21.14
#